data_AF-A0A3C1X7L1-F1
#
_entry.id   AF-A0A3C1X7L1-F1
#
_cell.length_a   1.000
_cell.length_b   1.000
_cell.length_c   1.000
_cell.angle_alpha   90.00
_cell.angle_beta   90.00
_cell.angle_gamma   90.00
#
_symmetry.space_group_name_H-M   'P 1'
#
loop_
_entity.id
_entity.type
_entity.pdbx_description
1 polymer ?
#
loop_
_entity_poly.entity_id
_entity_poly.type
_entity_poly.pdbx_seq_one_letter_code
_entity_poly.pdbx_strand_id
1 'polypeptide(L)'
;MAALDFRTAHFRTMGCLLVMLLAVGCGTSSQESADAASAASAEVAAAEAKDECRDRLNAAVRRVSPESLGTQTRRDSVVNAMNSWLASCAEADVKALSVSEANAKLLSETSLRTAKAVRFSENDVIYVRDCMLLKGLTESIWKQVPTGDDQSAAEVRRVTSLFRHIVRNIALMPAAEQRVPVGLYEVLLIGRGSVDDRIWAFTEALRQRQIDSVILQPATGAAATGSFAETAEQLVAVVLGTEVLLYDPLRGVPLPVATDTAPLPAVPGRLSEIGGLDRWKSASVWLPTHPSAAAPRMLVLQQRLDASDALVLYEELAGGTSEIRPFLQRISGAVSSVWPVEAIRVWPVQEQRIAAAATLDEQQRQALTQMLRPFDSPFERESIDLDKMLTDPTVDESKLTKEQLQQMKAEAAAKLLEKSDALFGKPSRRLLQARISQIGGNFELSMIQQLQQIRVACLQEVVELSFSIDGKEAVGRLPLPESILSVQRSAVGDTLYWTAMSQLSRAEYGTAVQTFRNHRRQYPEDRNRLAALMNEAECLLEFGDPAGAAAVLSEADVPENPELARVQWLKARLPAAPVQQ
;
A
#
# COMPACT_ATOMS: atom_id res chain seq x y z
N MET A 1 15.29 -7.39 47.75
CA MET A 1 15.73 -8.00 49.03
C MET A 1 14.86 -9.24 49.23
N ALA A 2 15.33 -10.42 48.82
CA ALA A 2 16.11 -11.35 49.65
C ALA A 2 15.22 -11.96 50.77
N ALA A 3 15.17 -13.26 51.04
CA ALA A 3 15.77 -14.48 50.49
C ALA A 3 15.37 -15.62 51.45
N LEU A 4 15.28 -16.86 50.94
CA LEU A 4 15.71 -18.13 51.58
C LEU A 4 14.99 -18.52 52.91
N ASP A 5 14.87 -19.75 53.36
CA ASP A 5 15.18 -21.13 52.99
C ASP A 5 14.50 -21.93 54.13
N PHE A 6 14.01 -23.14 53.93
CA PHE A 6 14.01 -24.09 55.05
C PHE A 6 14.24 -25.53 54.58
N ARG A 7 15.42 -26.03 54.95
CA ARG A 7 15.93 -27.37 54.78
C ARG A 7 15.40 -28.31 55.88
N THR A 8 15.04 -29.52 55.45
CA THR A 8 15.32 -30.86 56.02
C THR A 8 15.87 -31.00 57.45
N ALA A 9 15.37 -31.99 58.23
CA ALA A 9 16.09 -33.24 58.54
C ALA A 9 15.40 -34.16 59.58
N HIS A 10 15.85 -35.43 59.56
CA HIS A 10 15.70 -36.57 60.49
C HIS A 10 14.56 -37.56 60.17
N PHE A 11 14.75 -38.88 60.06
CA PHE A 11 15.55 -39.81 60.88
C PHE A 11 16.02 -41.07 60.10
N ARG A 12 17.21 -41.59 60.45
CA ARG A 12 17.79 -42.94 60.15
C ARG A 12 17.09 -44.02 61.03
N THR A 13 17.05 -45.34 60.83
CA THR A 13 18.07 -46.35 60.43
C THR A 13 17.45 -47.77 60.49
N MET A 14 18.10 -48.74 59.83
CA MET A 14 18.32 -50.15 60.25
C MET A 14 17.50 -51.27 59.58
N GLY A 15 18.23 -52.25 59.02
CA GLY A 15 17.69 -53.58 58.68
C GLY A 15 18.43 -54.29 57.54
N CYS A 16 19.56 -54.94 57.86
CA CYS A 16 20.23 -55.90 56.98
C CYS A 16 19.47 -57.25 56.91
N LEU A 17 19.79 -58.02 55.86
CA LEU A 17 19.58 -59.48 55.66
C LEU A 17 18.20 -59.98 55.16
N LEU A 18 18.14 -60.36 53.87
CA LEU A 18 17.77 -61.71 53.38
C LEU A 18 18.01 -61.75 51.86
N VAL A 19 19.15 -62.30 51.40
CA VAL A 19 19.29 -63.64 50.81
C VAL A 19 18.42 -63.88 49.57
N MET A 20 19.13 -63.95 48.43
CA MET A 20 18.87 -64.72 47.23
C MET A 20 17.42 -64.95 46.81
N LEU A 21 17.03 -64.33 45.70
CA LEU A 21 16.37 -65.04 44.59
C LEU A 21 16.64 -64.28 43.28
N LEU A 22 17.41 -64.97 42.42
CA LEU A 22 17.35 -64.94 40.95
C LEU A 22 17.95 -63.72 40.23
N ALA A 23 19.18 -63.94 39.76
CA ALA A 23 19.69 -63.33 38.56
C ALA A 23 18.83 -63.73 37.35
N VAL A 24 18.16 -62.76 36.72
CA VAL A 24 17.94 -62.69 35.27
C VAL A 24 17.86 -61.21 34.86
N GLY A 25 18.85 -60.76 34.07
CA GLY A 25 18.69 -59.65 33.13
C GLY A 25 19.01 -58.23 33.64
N CYS A 26 20.24 -57.77 33.42
CA CYS A 26 20.55 -56.34 33.25
C CYS A 26 21.84 -56.20 32.44
N GLY A 27 21.69 -56.19 31.13
CA GLY A 27 22.77 -55.96 30.16
C GLY A 27 22.23 -55.27 28.92
N THR A 28 21.42 -54.22 29.12
CA THR A 28 20.78 -53.44 28.03
C THR A 28 20.32 -52.04 28.50
N SER A 29 21.00 -51.37 29.44
CA SER A 29 20.58 -50.04 29.93
C SER A 29 21.41 -48.87 29.40
N SER A 30 22.31 -49.09 28.43
CA SER A 30 23.14 -48.01 27.86
C SER A 30 22.62 -47.49 26.52
N GLN A 31 21.67 -48.20 25.89
CA GLN A 31 21.16 -47.87 24.55
C GLN A 31 19.92 -46.97 24.63
N GLU A 32 18.98 -47.23 25.55
CA GLU A 32 17.82 -46.35 25.76
C GLU A 32 18.19 -44.94 26.25
N SER A 33 19.25 -44.79 27.06
CA SER A 33 19.74 -43.47 27.51
C SER A 33 20.47 -42.70 26.40
N ALA A 34 21.13 -43.41 25.48
CA ALA A 34 21.81 -42.81 24.33
C ALA A 34 20.80 -42.41 23.24
N ASP A 35 19.76 -43.22 23.01
CA ASP A 35 18.67 -42.93 22.08
C ASP A 35 17.80 -41.77 22.58
N ALA A 36 17.54 -41.66 23.89
CA ALA A 36 16.84 -40.52 24.48
C ALA A 36 17.66 -39.22 24.42
N ALA A 37 18.97 -39.27 24.67
CA ALA A 37 19.86 -38.11 24.53
C ALA A 37 20.05 -37.70 23.05
N SER A 38 20.10 -38.67 22.14
CA SER A 38 20.14 -38.44 20.69
C SER A 38 18.83 -37.82 20.20
N ALA A 39 17.67 -38.32 20.64
CA ALA A 39 16.36 -37.76 20.31
C ALA A 39 16.20 -36.32 20.84
N ALA A 40 16.62 -36.07 22.08
CA ALA A 40 16.61 -34.71 22.65
C ALA A 40 17.56 -33.77 21.89
N SER A 41 18.75 -34.24 21.48
CA SER A 41 19.68 -33.42 20.67
C SER A 41 19.16 -33.15 19.25
N ALA A 42 18.45 -34.11 18.65
CA ALA A 42 17.80 -33.95 17.34
C ALA A 42 16.60 -32.99 17.42
N GLU A 43 15.85 -33.02 18.52
CA GLU A 43 14.73 -32.10 18.76
C GLU A 43 15.22 -30.65 18.96
N VAL A 44 16.32 -30.47 19.71
CA VAL A 44 16.99 -29.16 19.86
C VAL A 44 17.52 -28.65 18.52
N ALA A 45 18.23 -29.49 17.75
CA ALA A 45 18.73 -29.11 16.43
C ALA A 45 17.60 -28.78 15.43
N ALA A 46 16.48 -29.50 15.49
CA ALA A 46 15.31 -29.21 14.67
C ALA A 46 14.61 -27.90 15.08
N ALA A 47 14.61 -27.56 16.37
CA ALA A 47 14.10 -26.29 16.85
C ALA A 47 15.00 -25.12 16.41
N GLU A 48 16.32 -25.25 16.55
CA GLU A 48 17.30 -24.25 16.08
C GLU A 48 17.20 -24.02 14.57
N ALA A 49 17.07 -25.08 13.77
CA ALA A 49 16.88 -24.96 12.32
C ALA A 49 15.58 -24.23 11.96
N LYS A 50 14.49 -24.45 12.71
CA LYS A 50 13.22 -23.72 12.53
C LYS A 50 13.36 -22.25 12.86
N ASP A 51 14.05 -21.91 13.96
CA ASP A 51 14.31 -20.53 14.35
C ASP A 51 15.19 -19.82 13.30
N GLU A 52 16.25 -20.47 12.81
CA GLU A 52 17.09 -19.91 11.74
C GLU A 52 16.27 -19.66 10.46
N CYS A 53 15.41 -20.60 10.09
CA CYS A 53 14.52 -20.44 8.94
C CYS A 53 13.54 -19.28 9.09
N ARG A 54 13.00 -19.06 10.29
CA ARG A 54 12.14 -17.92 10.61
C ARG A 54 12.93 -16.61 10.55
N ASP A 55 14.13 -16.56 11.11
CA ASP A 55 14.96 -15.36 11.11
C ASP A 55 15.36 -14.94 9.69
N ARG A 56 15.72 -15.91 8.84
CA ARG A 56 15.99 -15.67 7.41
C ARG A 56 14.75 -15.15 6.69
N LEU A 57 13.57 -15.72 6.96
CA LEU A 57 12.31 -15.24 6.37
C LEU A 57 12.03 -13.81 6.78
N ASN A 58 12.08 -13.52 8.09
CA ASN A 58 11.81 -12.20 8.64
C ASN A 58 12.77 -11.15 8.07
N ALA A 59 14.05 -11.49 7.93
CA ALA A 59 15.03 -10.63 7.28
C ALA A 59 14.70 -10.37 5.79
N ALA A 60 14.21 -11.38 5.06
CA ALA A 60 13.80 -11.23 3.67
C ALA A 60 12.52 -10.39 3.53
N VAL A 61 11.48 -10.68 4.33
CA VAL A 61 10.17 -10.01 4.30
C VAL A 61 10.28 -8.54 4.71
N ARG A 62 11.13 -8.20 5.69
CA ARG A 62 11.40 -6.80 6.04
C ARG A 62 11.92 -5.98 4.86
N ARG A 63 12.68 -6.59 3.95
CA ARG A 63 13.16 -5.93 2.72
C ARG A 63 12.08 -5.75 1.65
N VAL A 64 10.98 -6.51 1.74
CA VAL A 64 9.80 -6.37 0.87
C VAL A 64 8.89 -5.24 1.33
N SER A 65 9.03 -4.78 2.59
CA SER A 65 8.19 -3.71 3.13
C SER A 65 8.13 -2.49 2.19
N PRO A 66 6.97 -1.83 2.07
CA PRO A 66 6.79 -0.71 1.13
C PRO A 66 7.88 0.36 1.23
N GLU A 67 8.24 0.76 2.44
CA GLU A 67 9.29 1.75 2.69
C GLU A 67 10.67 1.28 2.24
N SER A 68 11.06 0.05 2.61
CA SER A 68 12.38 -0.51 2.28
C SER A 68 12.55 -0.72 0.78
N LEU A 69 11.54 -1.30 0.12
CA LEU A 69 11.58 -1.57 -1.32
C LEU A 69 11.48 -0.28 -2.14
N GLY A 70 10.77 0.74 -1.63
CA GLY A 70 10.66 2.03 -2.29
C GLY A 70 11.93 2.88 -2.22
N THR A 71 12.74 2.75 -1.15
CA THR A 71 13.84 3.71 -0.88
C THR A 71 15.24 3.12 -0.98
N GLN A 72 15.46 1.87 -0.57
CA GLN A 72 16.79 1.37 -0.23
C GLN A 72 17.17 0.08 -0.95
N THR A 73 16.21 -0.81 -1.24
CA THR A 73 16.53 -2.18 -1.64
C THR A 73 16.32 -2.42 -3.14
N ARG A 74 17.33 -3.00 -3.81
CA ARG A 74 17.20 -3.48 -5.20
C ARG A 74 16.32 -4.73 -5.24
N ARG A 75 15.34 -4.76 -6.15
CA ARG A 75 14.36 -5.85 -6.29
C ARG A 75 15.03 -7.23 -6.43
N ASP A 76 16.06 -7.35 -7.28
CA ASP A 76 16.81 -8.60 -7.48
C ASP A 76 17.42 -9.14 -6.18
N SER A 77 17.92 -8.25 -5.32
CA SER A 77 18.48 -8.65 -4.03
C SER A 77 17.40 -9.22 -3.08
N VAL A 78 16.16 -8.73 -3.17
CA VAL A 78 15.03 -9.24 -2.39
C VAL A 78 14.57 -10.58 -2.95
N VAL A 79 14.44 -10.69 -4.27
CA VAL A 79 14.12 -11.97 -4.95
C VAL A 79 15.14 -13.04 -4.57
N ASN A 80 16.43 -12.70 -4.58
CA ASN A 80 17.50 -13.63 -4.20
C ASN A 80 17.41 -14.01 -2.72
N ALA A 81 17.10 -13.08 -1.82
CA ALA A 81 16.92 -13.39 -0.40
C ALA A 81 15.72 -14.33 -0.16
N MET A 82 14.56 -14.05 -0.77
CA MET A 82 13.38 -14.89 -0.65
C MET A 82 13.61 -16.28 -1.24
N ASN A 83 14.29 -16.38 -2.38
CA ASN A 83 14.63 -17.68 -2.98
C ASN A 83 15.70 -18.44 -2.19
N SER A 84 16.62 -17.75 -1.51
CA SER A 84 17.60 -18.39 -0.63
C SER A 84 16.94 -18.98 0.62
N TRP A 85 15.97 -18.26 1.20
CA TRP A 85 15.11 -18.80 2.25
C TRP A 85 14.32 -20.01 1.75
N LEU A 86 13.62 -19.89 0.61
CA LEU A 86 12.84 -20.97 0.03
C LEU A 86 13.67 -22.25 -0.13
N ALA A 87 14.82 -22.15 -0.79
CA ALA A 87 15.71 -23.29 -1.04
C ALA A 87 16.21 -23.97 0.24
N SER A 88 16.39 -23.22 1.32
CA SER A 88 16.88 -23.78 2.59
C SER A 88 15.78 -24.29 3.50
N CYS A 89 14.56 -23.77 3.40
CA CYS A 89 13.56 -23.93 4.46
C CYS A 89 12.19 -24.45 4.01
N ALA A 90 11.82 -24.30 2.73
CA ALA A 90 10.42 -24.46 2.31
C ALA A 90 10.23 -25.01 0.88
N GLU A 91 11.29 -25.28 0.14
CA GLU A 91 11.19 -25.75 -1.25
C GLU A 91 10.48 -27.09 -1.36
N ALA A 92 10.69 -28.00 -0.39
CA ALA A 92 10.00 -29.28 -0.33
C ALA A 92 8.49 -29.11 -0.19
N ASP A 93 8.04 -28.20 0.68
CA ASP A 93 6.62 -27.91 0.89
C ASP A 93 5.97 -27.35 -0.37
N VAL A 94 6.65 -26.42 -1.06
CA VAL A 94 6.14 -25.85 -2.32
C VAL A 94 6.04 -26.92 -3.40
N LYS A 95 7.03 -27.82 -3.50
CA LYS A 95 7.01 -28.93 -4.48
C LYS A 95 5.98 -30.01 -4.17
N ALA A 96 5.62 -30.18 -2.91
CA ALA A 96 4.56 -31.11 -2.49
C ALA A 96 3.17 -30.62 -2.92
N LEU A 97 3.02 -29.32 -3.19
CA LEU A 97 1.80 -28.71 -3.66
C LEU A 97 1.80 -28.56 -5.18
N SER A 98 0.62 -28.68 -5.79
CA SER A 98 0.43 -28.44 -7.22
C SER A 98 -0.86 -27.68 -7.45
N VAL A 99 -0.85 -26.74 -8.39
CA VAL A 99 -2.08 -26.07 -8.84
C VAL A 99 -3.05 -27.11 -9.39
N SER A 100 -4.19 -27.26 -8.74
CA SER A 100 -5.23 -28.21 -9.12
C SER A 100 -5.79 -27.93 -10.52
N GLU A 101 -6.39 -28.94 -11.15
CA GLU A 101 -7.07 -28.76 -12.44
C GLU A 101 -8.23 -27.76 -12.35
N ALA A 102 -8.93 -27.72 -11.21
CA ALA A 102 -10.03 -26.80 -10.97
C ALA A 102 -9.54 -25.34 -10.94
N ASN A 103 -8.44 -25.04 -10.24
CA ASN A 103 -7.83 -23.71 -10.27
C ASN A 103 -7.27 -23.38 -11.65
N ALA A 104 -6.61 -24.34 -12.30
CA ALA A 104 -6.02 -24.14 -13.61
C ALA A 104 -7.04 -23.73 -14.68
N LYS A 105 -8.29 -24.21 -14.60
CA LYS A 105 -9.38 -23.85 -15.53
C LYS A 105 -9.82 -22.38 -15.45
N LEU A 106 -9.54 -21.70 -14.33
CA LEU A 106 -9.91 -20.29 -14.13
C LEU A 106 -8.82 -19.31 -14.55
N LEU A 107 -7.58 -19.80 -14.69
CA LEU A 107 -6.41 -18.98 -14.99
C LEU A 107 -6.16 -18.91 -16.50
N SER A 108 -5.66 -17.77 -16.96
CA SER A 108 -5.05 -17.67 -18.29
C SER A 108 -3.79 -18.56 -18.35
N GLU A 109 -3.30 -18.85 -19.56
CA GLU A 109 -2.08 -19.65 -19.72
C GLU A 109 -0.86 -19.00 -19.03
N THR A 110 -0.73 -17.68 -19.16
CA THR A 110 0.36 -16.90 -18.54
C THR A 110 0.24 -16.89 -17.02
N SER A 111 -0.97 -16.68 -16.49
CA SER A 111 -1.24 -16.74 -15.05
C SER A 111 -1.00 -18.15 -14.49
N LEU A 112 -1.38 -19.20 -15.22
CA LEU A 112 -1.12 -20.58 -14.82
C LEU A 112 0.38 -20.91 -14.80
N ARG A 113 1.15 -20.42 -15.79
CA ARG A 113 2.61 -20.56 -15.82
C ARG A 113 3.25 -19.87 -14.61
N THR A 114 2.77 -18.67 -14.29
CA THR A 114 3.19 -17.92 -13.10
C THR A 114 2.85 -18.66 -11.81
N ALA A 115 1.64 -19.22 -11.70
CA ALA A 115 1.20 -19.96 -10.51
C ALA A 115 2.00 -21.26 -10.30
N LYS A 116 2.38 -21.95 -11.38
CA LYS A 116 3.18 -23.19 -11.33
C LYS A 116 4.65 -22.98 -11.00
N ALA A 117 5.17 -21.76 -11.08
CA ALA A 117 6.58 -21.50 -10.77
C ALA A 117 6.89 -21.81 -9.29
N VAL A 118 7.96 -22.56 -9.04
CA VAL A 118 8.40 -22.89 -7.68
C VAL A 118 9.07 -21.70 -7.01
N ARG A 119 9.89 -20.95 -7.76
CA ARG A 119 10.70 -19.84 -7.26
C ARG A 119 9.94 -18.52 -7.28
N PHE A 120 10.31 -17.62 -6.38
CA PHE A 120 9.83 -16.24 -6.38
C PHE A 120 10.43 -15.46 -7.55
N SER A 121 9.60 -14.61 -8.14
CA SER A 121 9.92 -13.64 -9.19
C SER A 121 9.86 -12.21 -8.67
N GLU A 122 10.25 -11.22 -9.49
CA GLU A 122 10.05 -9.81 -9.16
C GLU A 122 8.57 -9.45 -8.94
N ASN A 123 7.67 -10.00 -9.76
CA ASN A 123 6.23 -9.77 -9.63
C ASN A 123 5.70 -10.29 -8.29
N ASP A 124 6.28 -11.36 -7.76
CA ASP A 124 5.91 -11.87 -6.44
C ASP A 124 6.32 -10.91 -5.32
N VAL A 125 7.52 -10.31 -5.41
CA VAL A 125 7.99 -9.30 -4.44
C VAL A 125 7.10 -8.06 -4.48
N ILE A 126 6.74 -7.60 -5.68
CA ILE A 126 5.80 -6.48 -5.88
C ILE A 126 4.44 -6.81 -5.26
N TYR A 127 3.89 -8.00 -5.55
CA TYR A 127 2.62 -8.45 -5.01
C TYR A 127 2.61 -8.50 -3.47
N VAL A 128 3.65 -9.06 -2.86
CA VAL A 128 3.76 -9.12 -1.39
C VAL A 128 3.85 -7.71 -0.79
N ARG A 129 4.64 -6.81 -1.39
CA ARG A 129 4.72 -5.39 -0.97
C ARG A 129 3.33 -4.75 -0.99
N ASP A 130 2.60 -4.93 -2.08
CA ASP A 130 1.29 -4.31 -2.26
C ASP A 130 0.29 -4.86 -1.23
N CYS A 131 0.34 -6.17 -0.91
CA CYS A 131 -0.43 -6.77 0.18
C CYS A 131 -0.08 -6.16 1.55
N MET A 132 1.21 -5.95 1.85
CA MET A 132 1.64 -5.32 3.10
C MET A 132 1.09 -3.90 3.24
N LEU A 133 1.12 -3.13 2.16
CA LEU A 133 0.60 -1.76 2.15
C LEU A 133 -0.91 -1.75 2.44
N LEU A 134 -1.67 -2.60 1.76
CA LEU A 134 -3.13 -2.66 1.90
C LEU A 134 -3.56 -3.26 3.25
N LYS A 135 -2.79 -4.19 3.83
CA LYS A 135 -3.00 -4.65 5.21
C LYS A 135 -2.91 -3.48 6.19
N GLY A 136 -1.84 -2.67 6.11
CA GLY A 136 -1.69 -1.49 6.96
C GLY A 136 -2.87 -0.52 6.83
N LEU A 137 -3.28 -0.24 5.59
CA LEU A 137 -4.40 0.65 5.31
C LEU A 137 -5.71 0.15 5.95
N THR A 138 -6.05 -1.12 5.72
CA THR A 138 -7.27 -1.72 6.27
C THR A 138 -7.22 -1.88 7.78
N GLU A 139 -6.03 -2.05 8.38
CA GLU A 139 -5.81 -1.97 9.83
C GLU A 139 -6.13 -0.61 10.42
N SER A 140 -5.69 0.45 9.78
CA SER A 140 -6.02 1.80 10.22
C SER A 140 -7.53 2.07 10.16
N ILE A 141 -8.17 1.80 9.01
CA ILE A 141 -9.60 2.07 8.83
C ILE A 141 -10.46 1.25 9.81
N TRP A 142 -10.15 -0.03 10.03
CA TRP A 142 -10.90 -0.86 10.99
C TRP A 142 -10.74 -0.36 12.44
N LYS A 143 -9.58 0.20 12.80
CA LYS A 143 -9.36 0.80 14.12
C LYS A 143 -10.17 2.09 14.31
N GLN A 144 -10.30 2.90 13.26
CA GLN A 144 -11.06 4.16 13.31
C GLN A 144 -12.58 3.95 13.41
N VAL A 145 -13.10 2.84 12.89
CA VAL A 145 -14.52 2.48 12.98
C VAL A 145 -14.67 1.39 14.05
N PRO A 146 -14.91 1.74 15.33
CA PRO A 146 -14.98 0.76 16.40
C PRO A 146 -16.18 -0.18 16.21
N THR A 147 -16.03 -1.40 16.71
CA THR A 147 -17.16 -2.33 16.84
C THR A 147 -18.05 -1.76 17.95
N GLY A 148 -19.25 -1.30 17.57
CA GLY A 148 -20.31 -0.95 18.53
C GLY A 148 -21.14 -2.19 18.87
N ASP A 149 -22.38 -1.97 19.33
CA ASP A 149 -23.29 -3.06 19.69
C ASP A 149 -23.73 -3.90 18.47
N ASP A 150 -23.76 -3.29 17.28
CA ASP A 150 -24.08 -3.96 16.01
C ASP A 150 -22.81 -4.17 15.18
N GLN A 151 -22.28 -5.40 15.24
CA GLN A 151 -21.11 -5.81 14.47
C GLN A 151 -21.35 -5.77 12.96
N SER A 152 -22.55 -6.12 12.49
CA SER A 152 -22.87 -6.13 11.06
C SER A 152 -22.86 -4.70 10.50
N ALA A 153 -23.53 -3.77 11.19
CA ALA A 153 -23.50 -2.37 10.81
C ALA A 153 -22.08 -1.77 10.89
N ALA A 154 -21.25 -2.21 11.84
CA ALA A 154 -19.86 -1.77 11.92
C ALA A 154 -19.04 -2.23 10.71
N GLU A 155 -19.19 -3.48 10.27
CA GLU A 155 -18.52 -4.00 9.07
C GLU A 155 -18.96 -3.26 7.80
N VAL A 156 -20.26 -2.99 7.62
CA VAL A 156 -20.78 -2.18 6.51
C VAL A 156 -20.12 -0.80 6.48
N ARG A 157 -20.02 -0.14 7.64
CA ARG A 157 -19.34 1.16 7.76
C ARG A 157 -17.84 1.06 7.43
N ARG A 158 -17.14 0.02 7.90
CA ARG A 158 -15.71 -0.20 7.62
C ARG A 158 -15.42 -0.37 6.14
N VAL A 159 -16.19 -1.23 5.46
CA VAL A 159 -16.08 -1.43 4.00
C VAL A 159 -16.38 -0.13 3.26
N THR A 160 -17.43 0.60 3.67
CA THR A 160 -17.80 1.88 3.03
C THR A 160 -16.75 2.96 3.25
N SER A 161 -16.15 3.04 4.44
CA SER A 161 -15.03 3.93 4.73
C SER A 161 -13.80 3.60 3.91
N LEU A 162 -13.48 2.31 3.73
CA LEU A 162 -12.39 1.85 2.86
C LEU A 162 -12.62 2.25 1.41
N PHE A 163 -13.82 2.01 0.89
CA PHE A 163 -14.18 2.40 -0.46
C PHE A 163 -14.01 3.91 -0.68
N ARG A 164 -14.58 4.73 0.21
CA ARG A 164 -14.45 6.19 0.16
C ARG A 164 -12.99 6.63 0.25
N HIS A 165 -12.21 6.02 1.13
CA HIS A 165 -10.78 6.33 1.27
C HIS A 165 -10.02 6.11 -0.04
N ILE A 166 -10.24 4.98 -0.71
CA ILE A 166 -9.59 4.63 -1.97
C ILE A 166 -10.00 5.60 -3.09
N VAL A 167 -11.29 5.89 -3.22
CA VAL A 167 -11.80 6.85 -4.21
C VAL A 167 -11.18 8.23 -4.02
N ARG A 168 -11.10 8.72 -2.77
CA ARG A 168 -10.51 10.03 -2.43
C ARG A 168 -9.01 10.10 -2.71
N ASN A 169 -8.30 8.98 -2.59
CA ASN A 169 -6.84 8.91 -2.77
C ASN A 169 -6.40 8.49 -4.18
N ILE A 170 -7.32 8.04 -5.04
CA ILE A 170 -7.06 7.73 -6.45
C ILE A 170 -8.01 8.58 -7.29
N ALA A 171 -7.55 9.77 -7.69
CA ALA A 171 -8.27 10.62 -8.62
C ALA A 171 -8.27 10.01 -10.03
N LEU A 172 -9.38 10.13 -10.76
CA LEU A 172 -9.43 9.65 -12.13
C LEU A 172 -8.53 10.50 -13.04
N MET A 173 -7.90 9.85 -14.02
CA MET A 173 -7.14 10.52 -15.06
C MET A 173 -8.04 10.84 -16.27
N PRO A 174 -7.85 12.00 -16.94
CA PRO A 174 -8.52 12.29 -18.20
C PRO A 174 -8.22 11.22 -19.26
N ALA A 175 -9.24 10.85 -20.05
CA ALA A 175 -9.08 9.86 -21.10
C ALA A 175 -8.05 10.26 -22.18
N ALA A 176 -7.81 11.56 -22.35
CA ALA A 176 -6.83 12.10 -23.30
C ALA A 176 -5.38 12.06 -22.78
N GLU A 177 -5.16 11.83 -21.48
CA GLU A 177 -3.82 11.76 -20.90
C GLU A 177 -3.17 10.42 -21.23
N GLN A 178 -2.00 10.43 -21.88
CA GLN A 178 -1.25 9.21 -22.17
C GLN A 178 -0.78 8.57 -20.87
N ARG A 179 -1.46 7.50 -20.46
CA ARG A 179 -1.16 6.81 -19.21
C ARG A 179 0.05 5.91 -19.36
N VAL A 180 1.03 6.08 -18.46
CA VAL A 180 2.07 5.08 -18.27
C VAL A 180 1.48 3.86 -17.54
N PRO A 181 1.62 2.65 -18.08
CA PRO A 181 1.26 1.43 -17.37
C PRO A 181 2.08 1.30 -16.08
N VAL A 182 1.39 1.22 -14.94
CA VAL A 182 2.03 1.11 -13.63
C VAL A 182 1.29 0.10 -12.75
N GLY A 183 1.98 -0.43 -11.75
CA GLY A 183 1.40 -1.34 -10.76
C GLY A 183 0.55 -0.61 -9.71
N LEU A 184 -0.08 -1.38 -8.84
CA LEU A 184 -1.01 -0.85 -7.83
C LEU A 184 -0.32 0.10 -6.84
N TYR A 185 0.89 -0.23 -6.39
CA TYR A 185 1.68 0.66 -5.53
C TYR A 185 1.92 2.03 -6.15
N GLU A 186 2.34 2.09 -7.41
CA GLU A 186 2.60 3.36 -8.07
C GLU A 186 1.31 4.17 -8.26
N VAL A 187 0.17 3.51 -8.55
CA VAL A 187 -1.14 4.19 -8.58
C VAL A 187 -1.48 4.81 -7.22
N LEU A 188 -1.35 4.06 -6.13
CA LEU A 188 -1.64 4.57 -4.79
C LEU A 188 -0.68 5.70 -4.39
N LEU A 189 0.60 5.55 -4.74
CA LEU A 189 1.65 6.52 -4.45
C LEU A 189 1.38 7.85 -5.16
N ILE A 190 1.15 7.82 -6.48
CA ILE A 190 0.87 9.00 -7.32
C ILE A 190 -0.52 9.57 -7.00
N GLY A 191 -1.46 8.71 -6.60
CA GLY A 191 -2.83 9.07 -6.26
C GLY A 191 -3.71 9.35 -7.48
N ARG A 192 -3.35 8.83 -8.66
CA ARG A 192 -4.10 9.01 -9.92
C ARG A 192 -4.18 7.69 -10.69
N GLY A 193 -5.34 7.39 -11.26
CA GLY A 193 -5.57 6.14 -11.98
C GLY A 193 -6.87 6.13 -12.80
N SER A 194 -7.26 4.96 -13.29
CA SER A 194 -8.56 4.70 -13.90
C SER A 194 -9.55 4.10 -12.89
N VAL A 195 -10.80 3.93 -13.32
CA VAL A 195 -11.83 3.22 -12.56
C VAL A 195 -11.35 1.81 -12.20
N ASP A 196 -10.70 1.10 -13.14
CA ASP A 196 -10.09 -0.20 -12.86
C ASP A 196 -9.09 -0.17 -11.70
N ASP A 197 -8.27 0.88 -11.56
CA ASP A 197 -7.31 0.91 -10.47
C ASP A 197 -7.97 1.13 -9.12
N ARG A 198 -9.09 1.88 -9.08
CA ARG A 198 -9.94 1.97 -7.88
C ARG A 198 -10.51 0.60 -7.52
N ILE A 199 -11.02 -0.14 -8.50
CA ILE A 199 -11.54 -1.49 -8.31
C ILE A 199 -10.43 -2.42 -7.80
N TRP A 200 -9.26 -2.39 -8.43
CA TRP A 200 -8.12 -3.20 -8.05
C TRP A 200 -7.70 -2.91 -6.60
N ALA A 201 -7.48 -1.63 -6.27
CA ALA A 201 -7.13 -1.21 -4.91
C ALA A 201 -8.18 -1.68 -3.88
N PHE A 202 -9.47 -1.50 -4.19
CA PHE A 202 -10.55 -1.81 -3.26
C PHE A 202 -10.70 -3.30 -3.01
N THR A 203 -10.71 -4.09 -4.08
CA THR A 203 -10.89 -5.55 -4.00
C THR A 203 -9.70 -6.25 -3.35
N GLU A 204 -8.46 -5.82 -3.65
CA GLU A 204 -7.26 -6.37 -2.97
C GLU A 204 -7.16 -5.95 -1.51
N ALA A 205 -7.63 -4.74 -1.16
CA ALA A 205 -7.71 -4.31 0.23
C ALA A 205 -8.72 -5.15 1.02
N LEU A 206 -9.91 -5.40 0.46
CA LEU A 206 -10.91 -6.29 1.07
C LEU A 206 -10.37 -7.71 1.27
N ARG A 207 -9.56 -8.21 0.33
CA ARG A 207 -8.93 -9.54 0.46
C ARG A 207 -7.98 -9.63 1.65
N GLN A 208 -7.27 -8.56 2.02
CA GLN A 208 -6.46 -8.53 3.26
C GLN A 208 -7.31 -8.64 4.54
N ARG A 209 -8.62 -8.42 4.44
CA ARG A 209 -9.61 -8.67 5.50
C ARG A 209 -10.41 -9.95 5.32
N GLN A 210 -10.05 -10.78 4.33
CA GLN A 210 -10.79 -11.98 3.96
C GLN A 210 -12.27 -11.68 3.65
N ILE A 211 -12.54 -10.49 3.11
CA ILE A 211 -13.87 -10.09 2.64
C ILE A 211 -13.92 -10.34 1.13
N ASP A 212 -14.82 -11.23 0.72
CA ASP A 212 -14.97 -11.60 -0.68
C ASP A 212 -15.65 -10.46 -1.47
N SER A 213 -15.20 -10.26 -2.70
CA SER A 213 -15.81 -9.29 -3.62
C SER A 213 -15.72 -9.76 -5.06
N VAL A 214 -16.70 -9.38 -5.87
CA VAL A 214 -16.74 -9.64 -7.31
C VAL A 214 -17.05 -8.37 -8.07
N ILE A 215 -16.64 -8.34 -9.34
CA ILE A 215 -16.88 -7.20 -10.22
C ILE A 215 -18.03 -7.57 -11.15
N LEU A 216 -19.02 -6.69 -11.24
CA LEU A 216 -20.18 -6.85 -12.10
C LEU A 216 -20.01 -5.92 -13.31
N GLN A 217 -19.92 -6.52 -14.49
CA GLN A 217 -19.96 -5.81 -15.76
C GLN A 217 -21.32 -6.08 -16.43
N PRO A 218 -22.18 -5.07 -16.61
CA PRO A 218 -23.49 -5.25 -17.21
C PRO A 218 -23.38 -5.73 -18.67
N ALA A 219 -24.35 -6.51 -19.13
CA ALA A 219 -24.35 -7.09 -20.47
C ALA A 219 -24.49 -6.05 -21.59
N THR A 220 -25.13 -4.92 -21.27
CA THR A 220 -25.31 -3.78 -22.17
C THR A 220 -24.69 -2.53 -21.59
N GLY A 221 -24.28 -1.61 -22.47
CA GLY A 221 -23.74 -0.31 -22.08
C GLY A 221 -24.68 0.47 -21.15
N ALA A 222 -24.11 1.42 -20.40
CA ALA A 222 -24.88 2.29 -19.53
C ALA A 222 -25.93 3.08 -20.33
N ALA A 223 -27.11 3.25 -19.75
CA ALA A 223 -28.10 4.15 -20.32
C ALA A 223 -27.59 5.60 -20.25
N ALA A 224 -27.96 6.42 -21.23
CA ALA A 224 -27.61 7.84 -21.23
C ALA A 224 -28.29 8.61 -20.07
N THR A 225 -29.48 8.16 -19.67
CA THR A 225 -30.27 8.72 -18.56
C THR A 225 -31.01 7.57 -17.85
N GLY A 226 -31.47 7.82 -16.62
CA GLY A 226 -32.22 6.84 -15.84
C GLY A 226 -31.83 6.85 -14.37
N SER A 227 -32.21 5.79 -13.66
CA SER A 227 -31.79 5.53 -12.29
C SER A 227 -30.27 5.32 -12.20
N PHE A 228 -29.75 5.35 -10.97
CA PHE A 228 -28.34 5.09 -10.69
C PHE A 228 -27.88 3.75 -11.29
N ALA A 229 -28.66 2.69 -11.08
CA ALA A 229 -28.33 1.35 -11.55
C ALA A 229 -28.43 1.20 -13.08
N GLU A 230 -29.27 1.98 -13.76
CA GLU A 230 -29.37 2.01 -15.23
C GLU A 230 -28.20 2.73 -15.90
N THR A 231 -27.60 3.69 -15.20
CA THR A 231 -26.51 4.53 -15.71
C THR A 231 -25.14 4.11 -15.17
N ALA A 232 -25.05 3.08 -14.31
CA ALA A 232 -23.79 2.51 -13.84
C ALA A 232 -23.10 1.69 -14.93
N GLU A 233 -21.80 1.92 -15.13
CA GLU A 233 -20.99 1.19 -16.11
C GLU A 233 -20.44 -0.12 -15.55
N GLN A 234 -20.16 -0.14 -14.26
CA GLN A 234 -19.59 -1.28 -13.54
C GLN A 234 -19.90 -1.13 -12.05
N LEU A 235 -20.06 -2.25 -11.36
CA LEU A 235 -20.24 -2.27 -9.90
C LEU A 235 -19.27 -3.24 -9.25
N VAL A 236 -18.84 -2.93 -8.03
CA VAL A 236 -18.17 -3.90 -7.15
C VAL A 236 -19.19 -4.41 -6.16
N ALA A 237 -19.38 -5.72 -6.14
CA ALA A 237 -20.26 -6.43 -5.22
C ALA A 237 -19.42 -7.04 -4.09
N VAL A 238 -19.63 -6.57 -2.86
CA VAL A 238 -18.91 -7.02 -1.66
C VAL A 238 -19.80 -7.97 -0.87
N VAL A 239 -19.30 -9.16 -0.56
CA VAL A 239 -20.05 -10.21 0.14
C VAL A 239 -19.75 -10.12 1.64
N LEU A 240 -20.75 -9.77 2.43
CA LEU A 240 -20.68 -9.77 3.90
C LEU A 240 -21.74 -10.74 4.46
N GLY A 241 -21.29 -11.93 4.87
CA GLY A 241 -22.19 -13.00 5.27
C GLY A 241 -23.06 -13.44 4.08
N THR A 242 -24.36 -13.24 4.19
CA THR A 242 -25.32 -13.52 3.11
C THR A 242 -25.73 -12.27 2.33
N GLU A 243 -25.30 -11.08 2.76
CA GLU A 243 -25.61 -9.84 2.08
C GLU A 243 -24.55 -9.50 1.02
N VAL A 244 -25.00 -8.85 -0.05
CA VAL A 244 -24.15 -8.36 -1.12
C VAL A 244 -24.35 -6.86 -1.25
N LEU A 245 -23.32 -6.10 -0.92
CA LEU A 245 -23.30 -4.64 -0.96
C LEU A 245 -22.73 -4.15 -2.28
N LEU A 246 -23.31 -3.12 -2.87
CA LEU A 246 -22.95 -2.63 -4.19
C LEU A 246 -22.25 -1.26 -4.13
N TYR A 247 -21.17 -1.12 -4.89
CA TYR A 247 -20.36 0.11 -4.96
C TYR A 247 -20.09 0.51 -6.41
N ASP A 248 -20.17 1.80 -6.71
CA ASP A 248 -19.87 2.36 -8.04
C ASP A 248 -18.51 3.09 -8.00
N PRO A 249 -17.44 2.49 -8.53
CA PRO A 249 -16.09 3.06 -8.51
C PRO A 249 -15.91 4.28 -9.42
N LEU A 250 -16.78 4.47 -10.43
CA LEU A 250 -16.75 5.64 -11.31
C LEU A 250 -17.35 6.85 -10.60
N ARG A 251 -18.53 6.70 -9.99
CA ARG A 251 -19.16 7.77 -9.19
C ARG A 251 -18.53 7.91 -7.81
N GLY A 252 -17.75 6.93 -7.37
CA GLY A 252 -17.05 6.98 -6.10
C GLY A 252 -17.99 7.03 -4.89
N VAL A 253 -19.17 6.40 -5.00
CA VAL A 253 -20.16 6.26 -3.93
C VAL A 253 -20.69 4.81 -3.88
N PRO A 254 -21.16 4.32 -2.72
CA PRO A 254 -21.95 3.11 -2.72
C PRO A 254 -23.23 3.31 -3.53
N LEU A 255 -23.74 2.24 -4.12
CA LEU A 255 -25.03 2.27 -4.80
C LEU A 255 -26.09 2.67 -3.75
N PRO A 256 -26.88 3.73 -3.96
CA PRO A 256 -27.87 4.15 -2.98
C PRO A 256 -29.07 3.21 -2.98
N VAL A 257 -29.66 3.00 -1.80
CA VAL A 257 -31.01 2.41 -1.72
C VAL A 257 -32.04 3.38 -2.28
N ALA A 258 -33.17 2.90 -2.80
CA ALA A 258 -34.19 3.73 -3.45
C ALA A 258 -34.67 4.94 -2.62
N THR A 259 -34.68 4.85 -1.28
CA THR A 259 -35.11 5.92 -0.38
C THR A 259 -33.98 6.88 0.04
N ASP A 260 -32.73 6.60 -0.34
CA ASP A 260 -31.58 7.42 0.05
C ASP A 260 -31.48 8.66 -0.86
N THR A 261 -31.66 9.82 -0.26
CA THR A 261 -31.53 11.14 -0.91
C THR A 261 -30.23 11.85 -0.58
N ALA A 262 -29.37 11.27 0.26
CA ALA A 262 -28.12 11.88 0.68
C ALA A 262 -27.13 11.96 -0.51
N PRO A 263 -26.39 13.07 -0.67
CA PRO A 263 -25.30 13.17 -1.65
C PRO A 263 -24.23 12.09 -1.46
N LEU A 264 -23.94 11.74 -0.20
CA LEU A 264 -22.98 10.71 0.19
C LEU A 264 -23.70 9.56 0.90
N PRO A 265 -24.25 8.59 0.16
CA PRO A 265 -24.95 7.44 0.74
C PRO A 265 -24.07 6.71 1.75
N ALA A 266 -24.57 6.54 2.98
CA ALA A 266 -23.83 5.88 4.06
C ALA A 266 -24.10 4.37 4.09
N VAL A 267 -25.27 3.95 3.60
CA VAL A 267 -25.70 2.55 3.56
C VAL A 267 -25.71 2.10 2.10
N PRO A 268 -24.88 1.11 1.73
CA PRO A 268 -24.91 0.55 0.39
C PRO A 268 -26.20 -0.21 0.11
N GLY A 269 -26.68 -0.05 -1.11
CA GLY A 269 -27.73 -0.86 -1.70
C GLY A 269 -27.25 -2.29 -1.96
N ARG A 270 -28.24 -3.16 -2.12
CA ARG A 270 -28.03 -4.61 -2.24
C ARG A 270 -28.39 -5.11 -3.63
N LEU A 271 -28.22 -6.41 -3.89
CA LEU A 271 -28.64 -7.05 -5.14
C LEU A 271 -30.11 -6.79 -5.51
N SER A 272 -30.98 -6.60 -4.52
CA SER A 272 -32.39 -6.22 -4.74
C SER A 272 -32.54 -4.94 -5.55
N GLU A 273 -31.63 -3.97 -5.39
CA GLU A 273 -31.68 -2.68 -6.07
C GLU A 273 -31.39 -2.78 -7.58
N ILE A 274 -30.75 -3.88 -8.01
CA ILE A 274 -30.40 -4.12 -9.42
C ILE A 274 -31.15 -5.32 -10.03
N GLY A 275 -31.75 -6.19 -9.20
CA GLY A 275 -32.36 -7.44 -9.65
C GLY A 275 -33.55 -7.29 -10.60
N GLY A 276 -34.22 -6.13 -10.57
CA GLY A 276 -35.31 -5.80 -11.50
C GLY A 276 -34.84 -5.42 -12.91
N LEU A 277 -33.55 -5.17 -13.11
CA LEU A 277 -32.99 -4.63 -14.35
C LEU A 277 -32.32 -5.73 -15.18
N ASP A 278 -32.80 -5.94 -16.40
CA ASP A 278 -32.35 -7.06 -17.25
C ASP A 278 -30.84 -7.01 -17.59
N ARG A 279 -30.25 -5.81 -17.71
CA ARG A 279 -28.81 -5.63 -17.98
C ARG A 279 -27.89 -6.24 -16.92
N TRP A 280 -28.39 -6.39 -15.69
CA TRP A 280 -27.64 -6.96 -14.57
C TRP A 280 -27.87 -8.47 -14.42
N LYS A 281 -29.01 -9.01 -14.88
CA LYS A 281 -29.30 -10.46 -14.83
C LYS A 281 -28.31 -11.27 -15.69
N SER A 282 -27.86 -10.71 -16.80
CA SER A 282 -26.88 -11.31 -17.70
C SER A 282 -25.48 -10.68 -17.58
N ALA A 283 -25.21 -9.94 -16.49
CA ALA A 283 -23.91 -9.34 -16.25
C ALA A 283 -22.80 -10.39 -16.23
N SER A 284 -21.63 -10.02 -16.77
CA SER A 284 -20.40 -10.78 -16.56
C SER A 284 -19.90 -10.54 -15.15
N VAL A 285 -19.59 -11.63 -14.43
CA VAL A 285 -19.11 -11.59 -13.05
C VAL A 285 -17.64 -11.99 -13.04
N TRP A 286 -16.79 -11.12 -12.50
CA TRP A 286 -15.35 -11.32 -12.48
C TRP A 286 -14.78 -11.45 -11.06
N LEU A 287 -13.81 -12.35 -10.88
CA LEU A 287 -13.02 -12.50 -9.68
C LEU A 287 -11.81 -11.55 -9.74
N PRO A 288 -11.71 -10.56 -8.85
CA PRO A 288 -10.51 -9.74 -8.73
C PRO A 288 -9.42 -10.56 -8.02
N THR A 289 -8.55 -11.21 -8.79
CA THR A 289 -7.47 -12.05 -8.25
C THR A 289 -6.17 -11.82 -8.97
N HIS A 290 -5.17 -11.33 -8.24
CA HIS A 290 -3.81 -11.21 -8.75
C HIS A 290 -3.23 -12.58 -9.17
N PRO A 291 -2.51 -12.70 -10.31
CA PRO A 291 -1.98 -13.99 -10.78
C PRO A 291 -1.12 -14.76 -9.77
N SER A 292 -0.27 -14.05 -9.00
CA SER A 292 0.53 -14.67 -7.93
C SER A 292 -0.30 -15.26 -6.79
N ALA A 293 -1.55 -14.80 -6.57
CA ALA A 293 -2.37 -15.28 -5.47
C ALA A 293 -2.75 -16.76 -5.60
N ALA A 294 -2.81 -17.30 -6.83
CA ALA A 294 -3.10 -18.72 -7.06
C ALA A 294 -1.84 -19.61 -6.97
N ALA A 295 -0.68 -19.07 -6.61
CA ALA A 295 0.58 -19.80 -6.61
C ALA A 295 0.83 -20.53 -5.28
N PRO A 296 1.14 -21.85 -5.27
CA PRO A 296 1.42 -22.58 -4.03
C PRO A 296 2.56 -22.00 -3.18
N ARG A 297 3.55 -21.36 -3.82
CA ARG A 297 4.62 -20.64 -3.09
C ARG A 297 4.09 -19.49 -2.23
N MET A 298 2.98 -18.85 -2.61
CA MET A 298 2.33 -17.83 -1.78
C MET A 298 1.60 -18.44 -0.60
N LEU A 299 1.02 -19.64 -0.75
CA LEU A 299 0.40 -20.37 0.36
C LEU A 299 1.43 -20.71 1.42
N VAL A 300 2.56 -21.29 0.99
CA VAL A 300 3.66 -21.64 1.89
C VAL A 300 4.24 -20.39 2.55
N LEU A 301 4.45 -19.30 1.80
CA LEU A 301 4.88 -18.04 2.39
C LEU A 301 3.90 -17.56 3.46
N GLN A 302 2.60 -17.49 3.15
CA GLN A 302 1.55 -17.07 4.09
C GLN A 302 1.54 -17.91 5.38
N GLN A 303 1.71 -19.23 5.28
CA GLN A 303 1.73 -20.13 6.44
C GLN A 303 2.98 -20.00 7.31
N ARG A 304 4.07 -19.44 6.76
CA ARG A 304 5.35 -19.31 7.44
C ARG A 304 5.60 -17.92 8.03
N LEU A 305 4.78 -16.93 7.68
CA LEU A 305 4.85 -15.59 8.25
C LEU A 305 4.48 -15.60 9.74
N ASP A 306 5.17 -14.75 10.51
CA ASP A 306 4.81 -14.51 11.90
C ASP A 306 3.46 -13.81 12.02
N ALA A 307 2.78 -13.97 13.15
CA ALA A 307 1.44 -13.41 13.36
C ALA A 307 1.39 -11.87 13.20
N SER A 308 2.46 -11.14 13.55
CA SER A 308 2.57 -9.70 13.34
C SER A 308 2.58 -9.31 11.86
N ASP A 309 3.15 -10.19 11.03
CA ASP A 309 3.34 -10.02 9.59
C ASP A 309 2.34 -10.85 8.77
N ALA A 310 1.28 -11.36 9.40
CA ALA A 310 0.30 -12.21 8.74
C ALA A 310 -0.36 -11.48 7.56
N LEU A 311 -0.15 -11.98 6.35
CA LEU A 311 -0.69 -11.43 5.10
C LEU A 311 -1.60 -12.46 4.44
N VAL A 312 -2.66 -11.99 3.78
CA VAL A 312 -3.40 -12.85 2.85
C VAL A 312 -2.68 -12.78 1.52
N LEU A 313 -1.93 -13.83 1.15
CA LEU A 313 -1.12 -13.91 -0.07
C LEU A 313 -1.61 -14.99 -1.04
N TYR A 314 -2.31 -16.01 -0.55
CA TYR A 314 -2.83 -17.08 -1.38
C TYR A 314 -4.36 -17.06 -1.42
N GLU A 315 -4.91 -17.42 -2.58
CA GLU A 315 -6.32 -17.60 -2.80
C GLU A 315 -6.60 -18.96 -3.46
N GLU A 316 -7.43 -19.77 -2.81
CA GLU A 316 -7.94 -21.01 -3.38
C GLU A 316 -9.15 -20.66 -4.25
N LEU A 317 -9.07 -20.81 -5.57
CA LEU A 317 -10.15 -20.32 -6.44
C LEU A 317 -11.33 -21.31 -6.51
N ALA A 318 -11.04 -22.56 -6.84
CA ALA A 318 -12.02 -23.61 -7.12
C ALA A 318 -11.76 -24.92 -6.37
N GLY A 319 -10.67 -25.04 -5.62
CA GLY A 319 -10.40 -26.15 -4.71
C GLY A 319 -9.36 -27.15 -5.22
N GLY A 320 -8.91 -28.02 -4.31
CA GLY A 320 -8.00 -29.13 -4.61
C GLY A 320 -6.51 -28.81 -4.53
N THR A 321 -6.12 -27.55 -4.29
CA THR A 321 -4.70 -27.20 -4.04
C THR A 321 -4.40 -27.09 -2.54
N SER A 322 -5.34 -26.58 -1.75
CA SER A 322 -5.22 -26.37 -0.30
C SER A 322 -6.52 -26.71 0.45
N GLU A 323 -6.45 -26.68 1.79
CA GLU A 323 -7.61 -26.82 2.68
C GLU A 323 -8.43 -25.53 2.83
N ILE A 324 -7.96 -24.40 2.29
CA ILE A 324 -8.69 -23.14 2.33
C ILE A 324 -9.98 -23.31 1.54
N ARG A 325 -11.11 -22.91 2.14
CA ARG A 325 -12.42 -22.97 1.47
C ARG A 325 -12.35 -22.17 0.14
N PRO A 326 -12.63 -22.76 -1.02
CA PRO A 326 -12.48 -22.10 -2.31
C PRO A 326 -13.33 -20.85 -2.46
N PHE A 327 -12.79 -19.81 -3.11
CA PHE A 327 -13.46 -18.54 -3.40
C PHE A 327 -14.83 -18.75 -4.02
N LEU A 328 -14.92 -19.55 -5.09
CA LEU A 328 -16.19 -19.84 -5.77
C LEU A 328 -17.24 -20.45 -4.83
N GLN A 329 -16.81 -21.26 -3.85
CA GLN A 329 -17.70 -21.84 -2.85
C GLN A 329 -18.07 -20.84 -1.73
N ARG A 330 -17.21 -19.85 -1.43
CA ARG A 330 -17.53 -18.81 -0.46
C ARG A 330 -18.60 -17.86 -0.98
N ILE A 331 -18.48 -17.45 -2.25
CA ILE A 331 -19.43 -16.51 -2.86
C ILE A 331 -20.73 -17.18 -3.35
N SER A 332 -20.75 -18.49 -3.60
CA SER A 332 -21.89 -19.17 -4.23
C SER A 332 -23.21 -18.88 -3.52
N GLY A 333 -23.24 -18.95 -2.19
CA GLY A 333 -24.47 -18.69 -1.41
C GLY A 333 -25.04 -17.28 -1.56
N ALA A 334 -24.21 -16.30 -1.95
CA ALA A 334 -24.59 -14.90 -2.05
C ALA A 334 -24.94 -14.47 -3.49
N VAL A 335 -24.30 -15.08 -4.50
CA VAL A 335 -24.44 -14.63 -5.91
C VAL A 335 -25.09 -15.65 -6.84
N SER A 336 -25.14 -16.94 -6.48
CA SER A 336 -25.59 -18.01 -7.40
C SER A 336 -27.08 -17.98 -7.74
N SER A 337 -27.88 -17.24 -6.97
CA SER A 337 -29.30 -17.04 -7.25
C SER A 337 -29.53 -16.17 -8.50
N VAL A 338 -28.53 -15.36 -8.88
CA VAL A 338 -28.60 -14.47 -10.05
C VAL A 338 -27.65 -14.93 -11.14
N TRP A 339 -26.40 -15.26 -10.80
CA TRP A 339 -25.37 -15.61 -11.78
C TRP A 339 -24.79 -17.00 -11.52
N PRO A 340 -24.77 -17.90 -12.53
CA PRO A 340 -24.19 -19.23 -12.37
C PRO A 340 -22.70 -19.15 -12.07
N VAL A 341 -22.24 -19.92 -11.07
CA VAL A 341 -20.85 -19.92 -10.61
C VAL A 341 -19.90 -20.36 -11.73
N GLU A 342 -20.38 -21.22 -12.63
CA GLU A 342 -19.64 -21.74 -13.78
C GLU A 342 -19.35 -20.67 -14.85
N ALA A 343 -20.05 -19.52 -14.82
CA ALA A 343 -19.80 -18.39 -15.71
C ALA A 343 -18.79 -17.39 -15.14
N ILE A 344 -18.43 -17.50 -13.86
CA ILE A 344 -17.50 -16.59 -13.20
C ILE A 344 -16.07 -16.84 -13.71
N ARG A 345 -15.34 -15.76 -14.00
CA ARG A 345 -13.96 -15.81 -14.54
C ARG A 345 -13.04 -14.88 -13.77
N VAL A 346 -11.73 -15.14 -13.80
CA VAL A 346 -10.73 -14.20 -13.26
C VAL A 346 -10.72 -12.92 -14.09
N TRP A 347 -10.71 -11.78 -13.39
CA TRP A 347 -10.69 -10.47 -14.00
C TRP A 347 -9.35 -10.22 -14.73
N PRO A 348 -9.34 -9.99 -16.04
CA PRO A 348 -8.09 -9.97 -16.81
C PRO A 348 -7.25 -8.72 -16.57
N VAL A 349 -7.82 -7.65 -16.00
CA VAL A 349 -7.17 -6.34 -15.95
C VAL A 349 -5.88 -6.36 -15.11
N GLN A 350 -5.86 -7.06 -13.98
CA GLN A 350 -4.67 -7.12 -13.12
C GLN A 350 -3.48 -7.72 -13.88
N GLU A 351 -3.68 -8.85 -14.56
CA GLU A 351 -2.66 -9.48 -15.39
C GLU A 351 -2.20 -8.56 -16.52
N GLN A 352 -3.13 -7.92 -17.23
CA GLN A 352 -2.83 -6.99 -18.31
C GLN A 352 -1.99 -5.80 -17.83
N ARG A 353 -2.30 -5.24 -16.65
CA ARG A 353 -1.56 -4.12 -16.05
C ARG A 353 -0.15 -4.51 -15.65
N ILE A 354 0.01 -5.68 -15.03
CA ILE A 354 1.33 -6.22 -14.66
C ILE A 354 2.18 -6.46 -15.91
N ALA A 355 1.60 -7.09 -16.94
CA ALA A 355 2.29 -7.33 -18.20
C ALA A 355 2.71 -6.02 -18.87
N ALA A 356 1.81 -5.04 -18.95
CA ALA A 356 2.10 -3.74 -19.56
C ALA A 356 3.17 -2.94 -18.78
N ALA A 357 3.16 -3.00 -17.44
CA ALA A 357 4.17 -2.36 -16.59
C ALA A 357 5.56 -3.00 -16.72
N ALA A 358 5.65 -4.29 -17.09
CA ALA A 358 6.92 -4.97 -17.33
C ALA A 358 7.55 -4.59 -18.69
N THR A 359 6.75 -4.11 -19.64
CA THR A 359 7.19 -3.85 -21.02
C THR A 359 7.10 -2.37 -21.41
N LEU A 360 7.45 -1.48 -20.49
CA LEU A 360 7.47 -0.04 -20.78
C LEU A 360 8.50 0.30 -21.87
N ASP A 361 8.06 1.11 -22.83
CA ASP A 361 8.95 1.74 -23.82
C ASP A 361 9.78 2.87 -23.18
N GLU A 362 10.75 3.41 -23.93
CA GLU A 362 11.67 4.43 -23.41
C GLU A 362 10.95 5.74 -23.03
N GLN A 363 9.96 6.16 -23.83
CA GLN A 363 9.18 7.37 -23.55
C GLN A 363 8.37 7.20 -22.26
N GLN A 364 7.76 6.04 -22.06
CA GLN A 364 7.01 5.66 -20.86
C GLN A 364 7.92 5.57 -19.63
N ARG A 365 9.14 5.04 -19.75
CA ARG A 365 10.13 5.01 -18.66
C ARG A 365 10.55 6.42 -18.24
N GLN A 366 10.77 7.31 -19.20
CA GLN A 366 11.09 8.71 -18.94
C GLN A 366 9.92 9.43 -18.27
N ALA A 367 8.69 9.24 -18.76
CA ALA A 367 7.49 9.79 -18.15
C ALA A 367 7.28 9.27 -16.72
N LEU A 368 7.48 7.97 -16.46
CA LEU A 368 7.43 7.40 -15.12
C LEU A 368 8.47 8.04 -14.19
N THR A 369 9.70 8.19 -14.67
CA THR A 369 10.79 8.81 -13.92
C THR A 369 10.45 10.25 -13.54
N GLN A 370 9.87 11.02 -14.47
CA GLN A 370 9.43 12.39 -14.20
C GLN A 370 8.28 12.43 -13.19
N MET A 371 7.30 11.52 -13.28
CA MET A 371 6.19 11.43 -12.33
C MET A 371 6.65 11.11 -10.92
N LEU A 372 7.67 10.27 -10.76
CA LEU A 372 8.20 9.87 -9.46
C LEU A 372 9.22 10.86 -8.89
N ARG A 373 9.75 11.77 -9.71
CA ARG A 373 10.79 12.72 -9.32
C ARG A 373 10.46 13.57 -8.08
N PRO A 374 9.23 14.08 -7.86
CA PRO A 374 8.90 14.82 -6.65
C PRO A 374 9.22 14.06 -5.37
N PHE A 375 9.14 12.72 -5.38
CA PHE A 375 9.43 11.86 -4.23
C PHE A 375 10.90 11.82 -3.82
N ASP A 376 11.83 12.31 -4.64
CA ASP A 376 13.22 12.51 -4.23
C ASP A 376 13.38 13.67 -3.23
N SER A 377 12.35 14.50 -3.07
CA SER A 377 12.34 15.64 -2.17
C SER A 377 12.22 15.26 -0.68
N PRO A 378 12.70 16.13 0.23
CA PRO A 378 13.56 17.28 -0.04
C PRO A 378 14.99 16.85 -0.40
N PHE A 379 15.72 17.75 -1.04
CA PHE A 379 17.17 17.61 -1.20
C PHE A 379 17.83 18.11 0.09
N GLU A 380 18.29 17.19 0.92
CA GLU A 380 18.86 17.51 2.24
C GLU A 380 20.30 17.99 2.09
N ARG A 381 20.62 19.02 2.86
CA ARG A 381 21.87 19.78 2.78
C ARG A 381 22.49 19.84 4.16
N GLU A 382 23.79 19.60 4.22
CA GLU A 382 24.60 20.05 5.34
C GLU A 382 25.07 21.48 5.06
N SER A 383 25.24 22.30 6.09
CA SER A 383 25.85 23.62 5.94
C SER A 383 27.24 23.46 5.32
N ILE A 384 27.46 24.10 4.17
CA ILE A 384 28.74 24.02 3.46
C ILE A 384 29.69 25.06 4.03
N ASP A 385 30.63 24.60 4.85
CA ASP A 385 31.81 25.38 5.23
C ASP A 385 32.80 25.32 4.06
N LEU A 386 32.79 26.39 3.25
CA LEU A 386 33.60 26.45 2.04
C LEU A 386 35.09 26.37 2.36
N ASP A 387 35.53 26.98 3.47
CA ASP A 387 36.92 26.97 3.90
C ASP A 387 37.36 25.55 4.28
N LYS A 388 36.52 24.79 4.98
CA LYS A 388 36.78 23.38 5.29
C LYS A 388 36.73 22.46 4.06
N MET A 389 35.91 22.77 3.06
CA MET A 389 35.83 21.95 1.84
C MET A 389 36.94 22.24 0.82
N LEU A 390 37.52 23.44 0.87
CA LEU A 390 38.63 23.86 0.01
C LEU A 390 40.01 23.58 0.61
N THR A 391 40.07 23.22 1.90
CA THR A 391 41.30 22.86 2.61
C THR A 391 41.55 21.35 2.51
N ASP A 392 42.77 20.96 2.13
CA ASP A 392 43.18 19.55 2.13
C ASP A 392 43.85 19.23 3.48
N PRO A 393 43.25 18.37 4.34
CA PRO A 393 43.80 18.06 5.66
C PRO A 393 45.15 17.33 5.60
N THR A 394 45.57 16.84 4.43
CA THR A 394 46.86 16.18 4.22
C THR A 394 47.97 17.14 3.80
N VAL A 395 47.64 18.40 3.51
CA VAL A 395 48.57 19.41 3.02
C VAL A 395 48.85 20.46 4.10
N ASP A 396 50.13 20.67 4.41
CA ASP A 396 50.57 21.72 5.33
C ASP A 396 50.57 23.08 4.62
N GLU A 397 49.47 23.82 4.75
CA GLU A 397 49.26 25.12 4.09
C GLU A 397 50.32 26.16 4.46
N SER A 398 50.99 26.03 5.61
CA SER A 398 52.04 26.95 6.06
C SER A 398 53.30 26.91 5.19
N LYS A 399 53.44 25.85 4.38
CA LYS A 399 54.58 25.64 3.47
C LYS A 399 54.32 26.06 2.03
N LEU A 400 53.10 26.47 1.71
CA LEU A 400 52.71 26.89 0.35
C LEU A 400 52.91 28.40 0.16
N THR A 401 53.27 28.81 -1.04
CA THR A 401 53.20 30.23 -1.41
C THR A 401 51.74 30.65 -1.58
N LYS A 402 51.45 31.96 -1.47
CA LYS A 402 50.09 32.50 -1.65
C LYS A 402 49.48 32.11 -3.00
N GLU A 403 50.28 32.10 -4.07
CA GLU A 403 49.83 31.72 -5.42
C GLU A 403 49.49 30.22 -5.51
N GLN A 404 50.31 29.35 -4.90
CA GLN A 404 50.04 27.90 -4.88
C GLN A 404 48.78 27.56 -4.07
N LEU A 405 48.59 28.23 -2.94
CA LEU A 405 47.39 28.08 -2.12
C LEU A 405 46.13 28.52 -2.88
N GLN A 406 46.22 29.65 -3.60
CA GLN A 406 45.11 30.14 -4.44
C GLN A 406 44.80 29.18 -5.59
N GLN A 407 45.81 28.62 -6.25
CA GLN A 407 45.62 27.66 -7.33
C GLN A 407 45.00 26.35 -6.82
N MET A 408 45.47 25.82 -5.69
CA MET A 408 44.85 24.64 -5.05
C MET A 408 43.39 24.89 -4.67
N LYS A 409 43.08 26.03 -4.03
CA LYS A 409 41.69 26.38 -3.68
C LYS A 409 40.83 26.57 -4.93
N ALA A 410 41.37 27.13 -6.01
CA ALA A 410 40.65 27.26 -7.28
C ALA A 410 40.34 25.90 -7.94
N GLU A 411 41.30 24.96 -7.93
CA GLU A 411 41.08 23.60 -8.43
C GLU A 411 40.09 22.81 -7.56
N ALA A 412 40.16 22.96 -6.23
CA ALA A 412 39.21 22.36 -5.31
C ALA A 412 37.80 22.94 -5.50
N ALA A 413 37.68 24.25 -5.70
CA ALA A 413 36.41 24.91 -6.01
C ALA A 413 35.82 24.44 -7.35
N ALA A 414 36.65 24.27 -8.38
CA ALA A 414 36.23 23.72 -9.67
C ALA A 414 35.69 22.27 -9.52
N LYS A 415 36.40 21.40 -8.79
CA LYS A 415 35.93 20.03 -8.50
C LYS A 415 34.68 19.98 -7.64
N LEU A 416 34.48 20.96 -6.77
CA LEU A 416 33.28 21.09 -5.94
C LEU A 416 32.07 21.52 -6.78
N LEU A 417 32.27 22.43 -7.74
CA LEU A 417 31.28 22.82 -8.74
C LEU A 417 30.87 21.66 -9.67
N GLU A 418 31.80 20.74 -9.96
CA GLU A 418 31.49 19.52 -10.72
C GLU A 418 30.61 18.52 -9.93
N LYS A 419 30.60 18.58 -8.59
CA LYS A 419 29.82 17.68 -7.73
C LYS A 419 28.50 18.33 -7.32
N SER A 420 27.49 18.24 -8.19
CA SER A 420 26.13 18.77 -7.96
C SER A 420 25.54 18.37 -6.61
N ASP A 421 25.73 17.13 -6.17
CA ASP A 421 25.14 16.61 -4.93
C ASP A 421 25.83 17.20 -3.68
N ALA A 422 27.11 17.54 -3.77
CA ALA A 422 27.86 18.17 -2.70
C ALA A 422 27.43 19.63 -2.49
N LEU A 423 26.97 20.29 -3.56
CA LEU A 423 26.51 21.68 -3.52
C LEU A 423 25.01 21.83 -3.25
N PHE A 424 24.18 20.99 -3.87
CA PHE A 424 22.72 21.19 -3.90
C PHE A 424 21.94 20.22 -3.01
N GLY A 425 22.63 19.25 -2.42
CA GLY A 425 22.09 18.27 -1.49
C GLY A 425 21.75 16.92 -2.13
N LYS A 426 21.60 15.89 -1.30
CA LYS A 426 21.20 14.55 -1.74
C LYS A 426 19.69 14.38 -1.64
N PRO A 427 19.06 13.62 -2.55
CA PRO A 427 17.65 13.30 -2.44
C PRO A 427 17.41 12.47 -1.17
N SER A 428 16.67 13.02 -0.21
CA SER A 428 16.41 12.34 1.07
C SER A 428 15.26 11.34 1.00
N ARG A 429 14.38 11.49 0.00
CA ARG A 429 13.17 10.68 -0.19
C ARG A 429 12.22 10.69 1.00
N ARG A 430 12.27 11.70 1.86
CA ARG A 430 11.33 11.81 2.99
C ARG A 430 9.89 11.98 2.52
N LEU A 431 9.67 12.62 1.36
CA LEU A 431 8.34 12.72 0.78
C LEU A 431 7.80 11.34 0.35
N LEU A 432 8.67 10.49 -0.22
CA LEU A 432 8.31 9.11 -0.55
C LEU A 432 7.86 8.34 0.70
N GLN A 433 8.67 8.35 1.75
CA GLN A 433 8.37 7.66 3.01
C GLN A 433 7.07 8.19 3.64
N ALA A 434 6.91 9.51 3.68
CA ALA A 434 5.71 10.17 4.16
C ALA A 434 4.46 9.71 3.40
N ARG A 435 4.53 9.64 2.06
CA ARG A 435 3.41 9.20 1.23
C ARG A 435 3.11 7.72 1.41
N ILE A 436 4.11 6.85 1.47
CA ILE A 436 3.95 5.41 1.74
C ILE A 436 3.25 5.19 3.09
N SER A 437 3.71 5.88 4.13
CA SER A 437 3.11 5.84 5.47
C SER A 437 1.65 6.31 5.44
N GLN A 438 1.36 7.42 4.75
CA GLN A 438 0.00 7.94 4.61
C GLN A 438 -0.95 6.97 3.90
N ILE A 439 -0.59 6.47 2.71
CA ILE A 439 -1.44 5.54 1.95
C ILE A 439 -1.54 4.15 2.61
N GLY A 440 -0.55 3.81 3.44
CA GLY A 440 -0.56 2.65 4.33
C GLY A 440 -1.41 2.84 5.59
N GLY A 441 -2.13 3.96 5.74
CA GLY A 441 -3.09 4.17 6.82
C GLY A 441 -2.62 5.07 7.97
N ASN A 442 -1.40 5.63 7.94
CA ASN A 442 -0.97 6.53 9.00
C ASN A 442 -1.55 7.94 8.80
N PHE A 443 -2.58 8.26 9.57
CA PHE A 443 -3.25 9.56 9.55
C PHE A 443 -3.03 10.33 10.85
N GLU A 444 -1.96 10.05 11.59
CA GLU A 444 -1.72 10.71 12.87
C GLU A 444 -1.28 12.17 12.71
N LEU A 445 -1.39 12.95 13.79
CA LEU A 445 -0.95 14.35 13.80
C LEU A 445 0.55 14.48 13.44
N SER A 446 1.36 13.49 13.84
CA SER A 446 2.78 13.41 13.47
C SER A 446 2.99 13.34 11.95
N MET A 447 2.09 12.71 11.20
CA MET A 447 2.14 12.66 9.74
C MET A 447 1.91 14.07 9.14
N ILE A 448 0.94 14.83 9.67
CA ILE A 448 0.71 16.22 9.25
C ILE A 448 1.95 17.08 9.54
N GLN A 449 2.54 16.95 10.72
CA GLN A 449 3.76 17.66 11.08
C GLN A 449 4.95 17.30 10.16
N GLN A 450 5.11 16.01 9.83
CA GLN A 450 6.14 15.54 8.93
C GLN A 450 5.99 16.14 7.52
N LEU A 451 4.77 16.15 6.96
CA LEU A 451 4.49 16.77 5.66
C LEU A 451 4.77 18.28 5.67
N GLN A 452 4.43 18.99 6.76
CA GLN A 452 4.73 20.41 6.92
C GLN A 452 6.24 20.67 6.99
N GLN A 453 7.00 19.85 7.72
CA GLN A 453 8.47 19.97 7.76
C GLN A 453 9.11 19.72 6.39
N ILE A 454 8.63 18.72 5.65
CA ILE A 454 9.08 18.46 4.27
C ILE A 454 8.76 19.68 3.39
N ARG A 455 7.55 20.22 3.50
CA ARG A 455 7.14 21.42 2.76
C ARG A 455 8.08 22.60 3.01
N VAL A 456 8.41 22.87 4.28
CA VAL A 456 9.35 23.94 4.66
C VAL A 456 10.74 23.70 4.07
N ALA A 457 11.25 22.46 4.12
CA ALA A 457 12.53 22.13 3.52
C ALA A 457 12.54 22.33 1.99
N CYS A 458 11.44 22.01 1.31
CA CYS A 458 11.29 22.21 -0.13
C CYS A 458 11.10 23.68 -0.55
N LEU A 459 10.79 24.59 0.36
CA LEU A 459 10.69 26.03 0.07
C LEU A 459 12.06 26.73 0.00
N GLN A 460 13.15 26.04 0.34
CA GLN A 460 14.50 26.60 0.24
C GLN A 460 14.94 26.70 -1.22
N GLU A 461 15.11 27.92 -1.74
CA GLU A 461 15.51 28.16 -3.15
C GLU A 461 17.00 28.49 -3.32
N VAL A 462 17.72 28.70 -2.22
CA VAL A 462 19.15 29.07 -2.22
C VAL A 462 19.96 28.16 -1.30
N VAL A 463 21.22 27.97 -1.64
CA VAL A 463 22.26 27.40 -0.78
C VAL A 463 23.00 28.55 -0.12
N GLU A 464 23.08 28.52 1.20
CA GLU A 464 23.91 29.45 1.97
C GLU A 464 25.32 28.86 2.10
N LEU A 465 26.32 29.64 1.67
CA LEU A 465 27.73 29.28 1.71
C LEU A 465 28.41 30.18 2.73
N SER A 466 28.98 29.61 3.80
CA SER A 466 29.79 30.37 4.74
C SER A 466 31.26 30.35 4.32
N PHE A 467 31.91 31.51 4.37
CA PHE A 467 33.33 31.68 4.08
C PHE A 467 33.89 32.89 4.82
N SER A 468 35.20 32.90 5.09
CA SER A 468 35.86 34.03 5.75
C SER A 468 36.49 35.00 4.75
N ILE A 469 36.13 36.29 4.84
CA ILE A 469 36.85 37.39 4.17
C ILE A 469 37.56 38.21 5.25
N ASP A 470 38.88 38.29 5.21
CA ASP A 470 39.71 39.06 6.15
C ASP A 470 39.43 38.74 7.64
N GLY A 471 39.17 37.46 7.94
CA GLY A 471 38.87 36.99 9.29
C GLY A 471 37.46 37.32 9.80
N LYS A 472 36.57 37.81 8.93
CA LYS A 472 35.15 38.00 9.21
C LYS A 472 34.33 36.97 8.44
N GLU A 473 33.37 36.37 9.14
CA GLU A 473 32.42 35.44 8.53
C GLU A 473 31.51 36.20 7.55
N ALA A 474 31.44 35.69 6.33
CA ALA A 474 30.56 36.18 5.27
C ALA A 474 29.70 35.01 4.77
N VAL A 475 28.47 35.32 4.36
CA VAL A 475 27.52 34.34 3.83
C VAL A 475 27.16 34.71 2.39
N GLY A 476 27.51 33.83 1.45
CA GLY A 476 27.05 33.89 0.06
C GLY A 476 25.76 33.10 -0.12
N ARG A 477 24.95 33.48 -1.12
CA ARG A 477 23.73 32.77 -1.50
C ARG A 477 23.81 32.35 -2.96
N LEU A 478 23.72 31.06 -3.21
CA LEU A 478 23.71 30.48 -4.55
C LEU A 478 22.31 29.95 -4.86
N PRO A 479 21.62 30.41 -5.92
CA PRO A 479 20.33 29.85 -6.30
C PRO A 479 20.47 28.39 -6.72
N LEU A 480 19.44 27.61 -6.44
CA LEU A 480 19.38 26.22 -6.88
C LEU A 480 19.18 26.13 -8.39
N PRO A 481 19.70 25.05 -9.03
CA PRO A 481 19.38 24.75 -10.41
C PRO A 481 17.86 24.57 -10.60
N GLU A 482 17.34 25.01 -11.75
CA GLU A 482 15.91 24.88 -12.08
C GLU A 482 15.45 23.41 -12.09
N SER A 483 16.36 22.48 -12.38
CA SER A 483 16.10 21.04 -12.32
C SER A 483 15.81 20.52 -10.90
N ILE A 484 16.22 21.23 -9.85
CA ILE A 484 15.90 20.94 -8.45
C ILE A 484 14.71 21.78 -8.01
N LEU A 485 14.67 23.07 -8.37
CA LEU A 485 13.57 23.97 -8.02
C LEU A 485 12.22 23.45 -8.54
N SER A 486 12.17 22.98 -9.80
CA SER A 486 10.96 22.40 -10.38
C SER A 486 10.44 21.19 -9.59
N VAL A 487 11.34 20.31 -9.14
CA VAL A 487 11.02 19.12 -8.34
C VAL A 487 10.51 19.53 -6.96
N GLN A 488 11.22 20.46 -6.31
CA GLN A 488 10.83 20.96 -4.99
C GLN A 488 9.48 21.67 -5.04
N ARG A 489 9.23 22.54 -6.04
CA ARG A 489 7.94 23.22 -6.24
C ARG A 489 6.78 22.23 -6.38
N SER A 490 6.96 21.18 -7.19
CA SER A 490 5.97 20.08 -7.28
C SER A 490 5.74 19.42 -5.92
N ALA A 491 6.82 19.11 -5.18
CA ALA A 491 6.72 18.53 -3.84
C ALA A 491 6.04 19.45 -2.81
N VAL A 492 6.18 20.78 -2.92
CA VAL A 492 5.46 21.73 -2.07
C VAL A 492 3.94 21.67 -2.32
N GLY A 493 3.53 21.55 -3.59
CA GLY A 493 2.13 21.33 -3.97
C GLY A 493 1.58 20.02 -3.39
N ASP A 494 2.28 18.91 -3.64
CA ASP A 494 1.92 17.57 -3.17
C ASP A 494 1.80 17.50 -1.65
N THR A 495 2.78 18.04 -0.90
CA THR A 495 2.74 18.05 0.58
C THR A 495 1.55 18.80 1.14
N LEU A 496 1.15 19.93 0.53
CA LEU A 496 -0.01 20.69 0.97
C LEU A 496 -1.32 19.93 0.67
N TYR A 497 -1.43 19.34 -0.52
CA TYR A 497 -2.58 18.50 -0.87
C TYR A 497 -2.70 17.29 0.06
N TRP A 498 -1.61 16.56 0.29
CA TRP A 498 -1.61 15.40 1.18
C TRP A 498 -1.82 15.77 2.64
N THR A 499 -1.43 16.98 3.07
CA THR A 499 -1.80 17.49 4.40
C THR A 499 -3.32 17.58 4.54
N ALA A 500 -4.02 18.12 3.54
CA ALA A 500 -5.48 18.17 3.52
C ALA A 500 -6.11 16.76 3.51
N MET A 501 -5.51 15.82 2.78
CA MET A 501 -5.96 14.41 2.77
C MET A 501 -5.82 13.72 4.13
N SER A 502 -4.73 13.98 4.86
CA SER A 502 -4.57 13.48 6.23
C SER A 502 -5.60 14.10 7.18
N GLN A 503 -5.87 15.40 7.08
CA GLN A 503 -6.92 16.07 7.86
C GLN A 503 -8.32 15.49 7.55
N LEU A 504 -8.63 15.27 6.28
CA LEU A 504 -9.87 14.62 5.84
C LEU A 504 -9.99 13.20 6.42
N SER A 505 -8.92 12.41 6.40
CA SER A 505 -8.91 11.05 6.95
C SER A 505 -9.06 11.00 8.49
N ARG A 506 -8.83 12.14 9.16
CA ARG A 506 -9.06 12.33 10.60
C ARG A 506 -10.42 12.93 10.92
N ALA A 507 -11.28 13.12 9.92
CA ALA A 507 -12.55 13.84 10.03
C ALA A 507 -12.40 15.31 10.51
N GLU A 508 -11.24 15.94 10.30
CA GLU A 508 -10.99 17.36 10.59
C GLU A 508 -11.49 18.23 9.42
N TYR A 509 -12.77 18.09 9.06
CA TYR A 509 -13.31 18.59 7.79
C TYR A 509 -13.14 20.11 7.60
N GLY A 510 -13.39 20.91 8.63
CA GLY A 510 -13.23 22.37 8.55
C GLY A 510 -11.78 22.80 8.26
N THR A 511 -10.81 22.13 8.89
CA THR A 511 -9.38 22.36 8.62
C THR A 511 -9.01 21.88 7.21
N ALA A 512 -9.49 20.70 6.80
CA ALA A 512 -9.24 20.14 5.48
C ALA A 512 -9.74 21.07 4.36
N VAL A 513 -10.95 21.63 4.49
CA VAL A 513 -11.51 22.62 3.54
C VAL A 513 -10.57 23.81 3.36
N GLN A 514 -10.08 24.40 4.46
CA GLN A 514 -9.15 25.53 4.38
C GLN A 514 -7.84 25.14 3.70
N THR A 515 -7.31 23.96 4.00
CA THR A 515 -6.07 23.47 3.38
C THR A 515 -6.26 23.21 1.87
N PHE A 516 -7.37 22.61 1.44
CA PHE A 516 -7.68 22.41 0.02
C PHE A 516 -7.81 23.74 -0.73
N ARG A 517 -8.55 24.72 -0.19
CA ARG A 517 -8.64 26.07 -0.77
C ARG A 517 -7.28 26.72 -0.91
N ASN A 518 -6.45 26.61 0.12
CA ASN A 518 -5.10 27.15 0.11
C ASN A 518 -4.22 26.47 -0.96
N HIS A 519 -4.32 25.15 -1.12
CA HIS A 519 -3.65 24.43 -2.18
C HIS A 519 -4.09 24.94 -3.56
N ARG A 520 -5.40 24.99 -3.85
CA ARG A 520 -5.91 25.47 -5.15
C ARG A 520 -5.50 26.90 -5.47
N ARG A 521 -5.43 27.78 -4.45
CA ARG A 521 -4.99 29.17 -4.63
C ARG A 521 -3.49 29.28 -4.90
N GLN A 522 -2.66 28.49 -4.22
CA GLN A 522 -1.20 28.53 -4.38
C GLN A 522 -0.72 27.77 -5.62
N TYR A 523 -1.44 26.72 -6.01
CA TYR A 523 -1.07 25.80 -7.09
C TYR A 523 -2.26 25.57 -8.04
N PRO A 524 -2.71 26.60 -8.77
CA PRO A 524 -3.88 26.50 -9.65
C PRO A 524 -3.66 25.55 -10.83
N GLU A 525 -2.42 25.32 -11.25
CA GLU A 525 -2.08 24.41 -12.36
C GLU A 525 -1.65 23.01 -11.87
N ASP A 526 -1.79 22.71 -10.59
CA ASP A 526 -1.40 21.40 -10.04
C ASP A 526 -2.30 20.28 -10.57
N ARG A 527 -1.69 19.12 -10.85
CA ARG A 527 -2.41 17.91 -11.28
C ARG A 527 -3.51 17.47 -10.33
N ASN A 528 -3.41 17.84 -9.04
CA ASN A 528 -4.39 17.50 -8.01
C ASN A 528 -5.49 18.56 -7.87
N ARG A 529 -5.51 19.65 -8.66
CA ARG A 529 -6.51 20.73 -8.54
C ARG A 529 -7.95 20.22 -8.57
N LEU A 530 -8.30 19.41 -9.56
CA LEU A 530 -9.66 18.86 -9.70
C LEU A 530 -9.98 17.87 -8.58
N ALA A 531 -9.02 17.04 -8.18
CA ALA A 531 -9.16 16.15 -7.04
C ALA A 531 -9.36 16.93 -5.72
N ALA A 532 -8.69 18.09 -5.56
CA ALA A 532 -8.85 18.98 -4.42
C ALA A 532 -10.26 19.60 -4.38
N LEU A 533 -10.84 19.96 -5.53
CA LEU A 533 -12.24 20.40 -5.59
C LEU A 533 -13.20 19.28 -5.14
N MET A 534 -13.01 18.07 -5.64
CA MET A 534 -13.87 16.93 -5.26
C MET A 534 -13.79 16.63 -3.77
N ASN A 535 -12.57 16.55 -3.23
CA ASN A 535 -12.37 16.26 -1.81
C ASN A 535 -12.82 17.43 -0.92
N GLU A 536 -12.68 18.69 -1.36
CA GLU A 536 -13.23 19.86 -0.66
C GLU A 536 -14.77 19.81 -0.61
N ALA A 537 -15.43 19.49 -1.73
CA ALA A 537 -16.88 19.37 -1.78
C ALA A 537 -17.40 18.28 -0.82
N GLU A 538 -16.74 17.12 -0.78
CA GLU A 538 -17.06 16.08 0.21
C GLU A 538 -16.83 16.53 1.65
N CYS A 539 -15.73 17.23 1.94
CA CYS A 539 -15.49 17.77 3.28
C CYS A 539 -16.61 18.73 3.68
N LEU A 540 -17.06 19.59 2.77
CA LEU A 540 -18.16 20.53 3.03
C LEU A 540 -19.47 19.80 3.29
N LEU A 541 -19.75 18.72 2.57
CA LEU A 541 -20.94 17.89 2.82
C LEU A 541 -20.90 17.22 4.20
N GLU A 542 -19.76 16.61 4.56
CA GLU A 542 -19.57 15.97 5.87
C GLU A 542 -19.53 17.01 7.01
N PHE A 543 -19.11 18.24 6.72
CA PHE A 543 -19.15 19.37 7.66
C PHE A 543 -20.55 19.98 7.82
N GLY A 544 -21.51 19.64 6.95
CA GLY A 544 -22.86 20.19 6.98
C GLY A 544 -23.06 21.52 6.24
N ASP A 545 -22.20 21.84 5.26
CA ASP A 545 -22.29 23.02 4.39
C ASP A 545 -22.60 22.63 2.93
N PRO A 546 -23.85 22.24 2.61
CA PRO A 546 -24.23 21.86 1.25
C PRO A 546 -24.18 23.05 0.26
N ALA A 547 -24.33 24.29 0.73
CA ALA A 547 -24.24 25.48 -0.11
C ALA A 547 -22.80 25.73 -0.57
N GLY A 548 -21.84 25.62 0.35
CA GLY A 548 -20.41 25.64 0.01
C GLY A 548 -20.05 24.50 -0.95
N ALA A 549 -20.56 23.28 -0.70
CA ALA A 549 -20.34 22.15 -1.59
C ALA A 549 -20.89 22.40 -3.00
N ALA A 550 -22.08 23.01 -3.13
CA ALA A 550 -22.67 23.39 -4.42
C ALA A 550 -21.77 24.33 -5.23
N ALA A 551 -21.18 25.33 -4.57
CA ALA A 551 -20.29 26.28 -5.20
C ALA A 551 -19.02 25.59 -5.73
N VAL A 552 -18.39 24.75 -4.90
CA VAL A 552 -17.18 23.99 -5.28
C VAL A 552 -17.47 23.01 -6.42
N LEU A 553 -18.60 22.30 -6.35
CA LEU A 553 -19.01 21.38 -7.42
C LEU A 553 -19.35 22.09 -8.72
N SER A 554 -19.82 23.34 -8.67
CA SER A 554 -20.01 24.14 -9.87
C SER A 554 -18.68 24.54 -10.52
N GLU A 555 -17.64 24.79 -9.73
CA GLU A 555 -16.26 24.98 -10.25
C GLU A 555 -15.69 23.68 -10.84
N ALA A 556 -16.03 22.53 -10.24
CA ALA A 556 -15.57 21.22 -10.71
C ALA A 556 -16.34 20.70 -11.93
N ASP A 557 -17.49 21.29 -12.27
CA ASP A 557 -18.35 20.88 -13.38
C ASP A 557 -17.85 21.43 -14.71
N VAL A 558 -16.71 20.90 -15.13
CA VAL A 558 -16.04 21.24 -16.39
C VAL A 558 -15.82 19.98 -17.22
N PRO A 559 -15.90 20.05 -18.56
CA PRO A 559 -15.75 18.87 -19.43
C PRO A 559 -14.41 18.12 -19.27
N GLU A 560 -13.36 18.84 -18.86
CA GLU A 560 -12.02 18.29 -18.66
C GLU A 560 -11.90 17.50 -17.35
N ASN A 561 -12.89 17.59 -16.45
CA ASN A 561 -12.87 16.87 -15.18
C ASN A 561 -13.16 15.38 -15.39
N PRO A 562 -12.19 14.48 -15.15
CA PRO A 562 -12.41 13.04 -15.30
C PRO A 562 -13.41 12.46 -14.28
N GLU A 563 -13.74 13.20 -13.23
CA GLU A 563 -14.76 12.85 -12.23
C GLU A 563 -16.13 13.44 -12.56
N LEU A 564 -16.40 13.84 -13.81
CA LEU A 564 -17.65 14.53 -14.17
C LEU A 564 -18.91 13.74 -13.75
N ALA A 565 -18.91 12.41 -13.89
CA ALA A 565 -20.01 11.56 -13.44
C ALA A 565 -20.27 11.69 -11.92
N ARG A 566 -19.19 11.83 -11.13
CA ARG A 566 -19.24 12.04 -9.68
C ARG A 566 -19.67 13.46 -9.32
N VAL A 567 -19.20 14.47 -10.06
CA VAL A 567 -19.65 15.86 -9.91
C VAL A 567 -21.16 15.95 -10.12
N GLN A 568 -21.66 15.41 -11.24
CA GLN A 568 -23.07 15.44 -11.58
C GLN A 568 -23.93 14.68 -10.58
N TRP A 569 -23.42 13.53 -10.10
CA TRP A 569 -24.07 12.78 -9.03
C TRP A 569 -24.27 13.63 -7.77
N LEU A 570 -23.20 14.25 -7.26
CA LEU A 570 -23.26 15.03 -6.04
C LEU A 570 -24.19 16.23 -6.22
N LYS A 571 -24.06 16.98 -7.34
CA LYS A 571 -24.90 18.13 -7.66
C LYS A 571 -26.39 17.79 -7.70
N ALA A 572 -26.75 16.68 -8.34
CA ALA A 572 -28.15 16.26 -8.47
C ALA A 572 -28.83 15.91 -7.14
N ARG A 573 -28.04 15.68 -6.09
CA ARG A 573 -28.53 15.31 -4.75
C ARG A 573 -28.39 16.39 -3.70
N LEU A 574 -27.82 17.54 -4.04
CA LEU A 574 -27.80 18.67 -3.12
C LEU A 574 -29.21 19.20 -2.89
N PRO A 575 -29.54 19.64 -1.66
CA PRO A 575 -30.79 20.36 -1.44
C PRO A 575 -30.82 21.61 -2.31
N ALA A 576 -31.98 21.91 -2.91
CA ALA A 576 -32.17 23.14 -3.66
C ALA A 576 -31.80 24.33 -2.76
N ALA A 577 -30.98 25.26 -3.28
CA ALA A 577 -30.61 26.46 -2.53
C ALA A 577 -31.90 27.15 -2.05
N PRO A 578 -32.00 27.57 -0.78
CA PRO A 578 -33.14 28.35 -0.34
C PRO A 578 -33.22 29.59 -1.22
N VAL A 579 -34.34 29.75 -1.93
CA VAL A 579 -34.63 30.97 -2.68
C VAL A 579 -34.58 32.10 -1.67
N GLN A 580 -33.56 32.97 -1.76
CA GLN A 580 -33.51 34.19 -0.98
C GLN A 580 -34.75 35.01 -1.38
N GLN A 581 -35.73 35.07 -0.48
CA GLN A 581 -36.91 35.93 -0.61
C GLN A 581 -36.55 37.37 -0.28
#